data_AF-A0A2E2P0U5-F1
#
_entry.id   AF-A0A2E2P0U5-F1
#
_cell.length_a   1.000
_cell.length_b   1.000
_cell.length_c   1.000
_cell.angle_alpha   90.00
_cell.angle_beta   90.00
_cell.angle_gamma   90.00
#
_symmetry.space_group_name_H-M   'P 1'
#
loop_
_entity.id
_entity.type
_entity.pdbx_description
1 polymer ?
#
loop_
_entity_poly.entity_id
_entity_poly.type
_entity_poly.pdbx_seq_one_letter_code
_entity_poly.pdbx_strand_id
1 'polypeptide(L)'
;MYAIEAENAKAGARPFIGLSASYAMSYHWRTNIGGFYAMRSTLFDENYRVEQNGVDLQFAQQYKLDDLYFNIGVLMQSTITERVVFKGNSNFEDQRRASLIYDVPNFQLLPMLGLEFKLMDNWRFFSNYAFGLNNQSSVLQFGLLYRINKRNPPPESERRRRRRLAERQINQLRDGALLVRLKTSKPAIRAMEARGYTQLAAETEKDQRVENLSLINAFRSAYNFSEVKFFYSEDSRKVLEGEFEGIFLNDSLEKDSAIVLQSKKNIFTCELTNIEEDTAMYFSHYEFVQTDNFATIQVPRFYGGGENTFYALVIKDREFNQLSKPFPYYSRALFKALKEHPGHGIFFFPLKLFFSDTPQGSVDDLNDKLYRYWHRKKD
;
A
#
# COMPACT_ATOMS: atom_id res chain seq x y z
N MET A 1 -33.52 -3.84 44.35
CA MET A 1 -32.93 -5.19 44.34
C MET A 1 -32.66 -5.73 42.93
N TYR A 2 -33.33 -5.25 41.87
CA TYR A 2 -33.10 -5.69 40.48
C TYR A 2 -31.83 -5.13 39.78
N ALA A 3 -31.26 -4.02 40.25
CA ALA A 3 -30.11 -3.38 39.58
C ALA A 3 -28.75 -4.02 39.92
N ILE A 4 -28.65 -4.72 41.06
CA ILE A 4 -27.36 -5.22 41.59
C ILE A 4 -26.94 -6.54 40.91
N GLU A 5 -27.89 -7.36 40.45
CA GLU A 5 -27.59 -8.65 39.78
C GLU A 5 -27.27 -8.51 38.29
N ALA A 6 -27.74 -7.44 37.63
CA ALA A 6 -27.33 -7.13 36.25
C ALA A 6 -25.83 -6.78 36.15
N GLU A 7 -25.23 -6.30 37.25
CA GLU A 7 -23.83 -5.89 37.32
C GLU A 7 -22.86 -7.09 37.29
N ASN A 8 -23.32 -8.29 37.70
CA ASN A 8 -22.52 -9.52 37.73
C ASN A 8 -22.71 -10.44 36.51
N ALA A 9 -23.58 -10.04 35.56
CA ALA A 9 -23.90 -10.85 34.39
C ALA A 9 -22.72 -10.90 33.39
N LYS A 10 -22.23 -12.11 33.09
CA LYS A 10 -21.17 -12.33 32.08
C LYS A 10 -21.76 -12.88 30.79
N ALA A 11 -21.39 -12.27 29.66
CA ALA A 11 -21.74 -12.77 28.34
C ALA A 11 -20.97 -14.06 28.03
N GLY A 12 -21.68 -15.12 27.64
CA GLY A 12 -21.08 -16.36 27.15
C GLY A 12 -21.00 -16.37 25.63
N ALA A 13 -19.81 -16.66 25.09
CA ALA A 13 -19.61 -16.80 23.64
C ALA A 13 -20.43 -17.97 23.08
N ARG A 14 -21.11 -17.74 21.95
CA ARG A 14 -21.99 -18.71 21.32
C ARG A 14 -21.91 -18.62 19.79
N PRO A 15 -22.11 -19.74 19.08
CA PRO A 15 -22.08 -19.74 17.63
C PRO A 15 -23.30 -19.03 17.05
N PHE A 16 -23.11 -18.48 15.86
CA PHE A 16 -24.19 -18.00 15.01
C PHE A 16 -23.87 -18.39 13.56
N ILE A 17 -24.91 -18.55 12.75
CA ILE A 17 -24.79 -18.87 11.33
C ILE A 17 -25.88 -18.14 10.57
N GLY A 18 -25.59 -17.69 9.35
CA GLY A 18 -26.57 -16.95 8.59
C GLY A 18 -26.18 -16.73 7.15
N LEU A 19 -27.07 -16.03 6.46
CA LEU A 19 -26.91 -15.62 5.08
C LEU A 19 -27.00 -14.11 5.00
N SER A 20 -26.20 -13.52 4.12
CA SER A 20 -26.24 -12.08 3.85
C SER A 20 -26.21 -11.81 2.36
N ALA A 21 -27.01 -10.85 1.92
CA ALA A 21 -26.99 -10.29 0.59
C ALA A 21 -26.39 -8.89 0.63
N SER A 22 -25.45 -8.61 -0.27
CA SER A 22 -24.84 -7.28 -0.39
C SER A 22 -25.10 -6.71 -1.78
N TYR A 23 -25.62 -5.49 -1.84
CA TYR A 23 -25.85 -4.73 -3.06
C TYR A 23 -24.81 -3.61 -3.18
N ALA A 24 -24.07 -3.56 -4.30
CA ALA A 24 -23.09 -2.51 -4.55
C ALA A 24 -23.77 -1.31 -5.20
N MET A 25 -23.86 -0.20 -4.47
CA MET A 25 -24.41 1.06 -4.98
C MET A 25 -23.36 1.84 -5.77
N SER A 26 -22.08 1.75 -5.37
CA SER A 26 -20.94 2.33 -6.07
C SER A 26 -19.66 1.51 -5.83
N TYR A 27 -18.52 1.98 -6.31
CA TYR A 27 -17.23 1.32 -6.05
C TYR A 27 -16.88 1.25 -4.55
N HIS A 28 -17.22 2.30 -3.79
CA HIS A 28 -16.94 2.40 -2.36
C HIS A 28 -18.14 2.01 -1.48
N TRP A 29 -19.37 2.25 -1.92
CA TRP A 29 -20.56 2.05 -1.08
C TRP A 29 -21.34 0.78 -1.41
N ARG A 30 -21.75 0.05 -0.38
CA ARG A 30 -22.59 -1.13 -0.47
C ARG A 30 -23.66 -1.10 0.62
N THR A 31 -24.82 -1.66 0.34
CA THR A 31 -25.83 -1.97 1.35
C THR A 31 -25.81 -3.46 1.60
N ASN A 32 -25.79 -3.86 2.87
CA ASN A 32 -25.75 -5.24 3.30
C ASN A 32 -26.98 -5.57 4.14
N ILE A 33 -27.64 -6.66 3.81
CA ILE A 33 -28.80 -7.19 4.54
C ILE A 33 -28.48 -8.64 4.90
N GLY A 34 -28.53 -8.97 6.18
CA GLY A 34 -28.21 -10.31 6.67
C GLY A 34 -29.26 -10.84 7.62
N GLY A 35 -29.47 -12.16 7.59
CA GLY A 35 -30.28 -12.90 8.55
C GLY A 35 -29.44 -14.02 9.16
N PHE A 36 -29.33 -14.03 10.48
CA PHE A 36 -28.51 -14.96 11.24
C PHE A 36 -29.34 -15.64 12.32
N TYR A 37 -29.19 -16.96 12.45
CA TYR A 37 -29.60 -17.67 13.64
C TYR A 37 -28.50 -17.55 14.68
N ALA A 38 -28.82 -16.97 15.83
CA ALA A 38 -27.87 -16.72 16.90
C ALA A 38 -28.28 -17.47 18.16
N MET A 39 -27.30 -18.19 18.74
CA MET A 39 -27.40 -18.68 20.11
C MET A 39 -26.77 -17.64 21.02
N ARG A 40 -27.34 -17.43 22.21
CA ARG A 40 -26.84 -16.48 23.20
C ARG A 40 -26.87 -17.10 24.57
N SER A 41 -25.98 -16.64 25.42
CA SER A 41 -26.03 -17.03 26.82
C SER A 41 -25.55 -15.94 27.74
N THR A 42 -26.26 -15.80 28.85
CA THR A 42 -25.88 -14.91 29.93
C THR A 42 -25.70 -15.73 31.20
N LEU A 43 -24.54 -15.55 31.83
CA LEU A 43 -24.17 -16.19 33.09
C LEU A 43 -24.43 -15.17 34.20
N PHE A 44 -25.37 -15.46 35.10
CA PHE A 44 -25.68 -14.57 36.23
C PHE A 44 -24.87 -14.92 37.48
N ASP A 45 -24.66 -16.21 37.70
CA ASP A 45 -23.89 -16.76 38.80
C ASP A 45 -23.29 -18.12 38.40
N GLU A 46 -22.49 -18.77 39.26
CA GLU A 46 -21.94 -20.11 39.02
C GLU A 46 -23.04 -21.18 38.88
N ASN A 47 -24.23 -20.91 39.40
CA ASN A 47 -25.31 -21.88 39.56
C ASN A 47 -26.38 -21.86 38.46
N TYR A 48 -26.52 -20.79 37.68
CA TYR A 48 -27.47 -20.79 36.56
C TYR A 48 -27.07 -19.89 35.40
N ARG A 49 -27.48 -20.32 34.21
CA ARG A 49 -27.25 -19.67 32.93
C ARG A 49 -28.56 -19.57 32.18
N VAL A 50 -28.78 -18.44 31.53
CA VAL A 50 -29.88 -18.29 30.58
C VAL A 50 -29.34 -18.54 29.18
N GLU A 51 -30.03 -19.39 28.43
CA GLU A 51 -29.77 -19.65 27.02
C GLU A 51 -30.92 -19.09 26.20
N GLN A 52 -30.57 -18.36 25.13
CA GLN A 52 -31.54 -17.80 24.22
C GLN A 52 -31.16 -18.18 22.80
N ASN A 53 -32.14 -18.60 22.00
CA ASN A 53 -31.96 -18.76 20.57
C ASN A 53 -32.89 -17.79 19.85
N GLY A 54 -32.36 -17.14 18.83
CA GLY A 54 -33.08 -16.09 18.13
C GLY A 54 -32.63 -15.91 16.69
N VAL A 55 -33.30 -14.98 16.03
CA VAL A 55 -32.97 -14.53 14.69
C VAL A 55 -32.52 -13.07 14.76
N ASP A 56 -31.39 -12.82 14.13
CA ASP A 56 -30.72 -11.53 14.03
C ASP A 56 -30.83 -11.05 12.58
N LEU A 57 -31.54 -9.96 12.36
CA LEU A 57 -31.60 -9.26 11.08
C LEU A 57 -30.68 -8.05 11.12
N GLN A 58 -29.72 -8.00 10.21
CA GLN A 58 -28.75 -6.92 10.09
C GLN A 58 -29.05 -6.10 8.84
N PHE A 59 -29.08 -4.78 9.00
CA PHE A 59 -29.08 -3.84 7.89
C PHE A 59 -27.92 -2.87 8.08
N ALA A 60 -26.97 -2.84 7.14
CA ALA A 60 -25.79 -2.00 7.25
C ALA A 60 -25.43 -1.33 5.92
N GLN A 61 -25.04 -0.06 6.00
CA GLN A 61 -24.28 0.60 4.96
C GLN A 61 -22.80 0.31 5.18
N GLN A 62 -22.13 -0.09 4.11
CA GLN A 62 -20.75 -0.51 4.10
C GLN A 62 -19.93 0.41 3.19
N TYR A 63 -18.88 1.00 3.74
CA TYR A 63 -17.89 1.78 3.00
C TYR A 63 -16.60 0.98 2.83
N LYS A 64 -16.14 0.81 1.60
CA LYS A 64 -14.94 0.07 1.22
C LYS A 64 -13.74 1.03 1.13
N LEU A 65 -12.65 0.67 1.78
CA LEU A 65 -11.33 1.27 1.64
C LEU A 65 -10.32 0.14 1.33
N ASP A 66 -10.06 -0.09 0.05
CA ASP A 66 -9.25 -1.22 -0.45
C ASP A 66 -9.74 -2.61 0.02
N ASP A 67 -8.97 -3.28 0.88
CA ASP A 67 -9.26 -4.61 1.45
C ASP A 67 -10.00 -4.50 2.80
N LEU A 68 -10.25 -3.29 3.30
CA LEU A 68 -10.97 -2.99 4.53
C LEU A 68 -12.37 -2.43 4.21
N TYR A 69 -13.35 -2.81 5.02
CA TYR A 69 -14.72 -2.34 4.93
C TYR A 69 -15.18 -1.85 6.31
N PHE A 70 -15.84 -0.71 6.33
CA PHE A 70 -16.48 -0.14 7.52
C PHE A 70 -17.98 -0.30 7.39
N ASN A 71 -18.61 -0.89 8.40
CA ASN A 71 -20.05 -1.11 8.45
C ASN A 71 -20.66 -0.16 9.47
N ILE A 72 -21.75 0.51 9.11
CA ILE A 72 -22.62 1.25 10.01
C ILE A 72 -24.06 0.86 9.74
N GLY A 73 -24.82 0.53 10.77
CA GLY A 73 -26.13 -0.06 10.56
C GLY A 73 -26.95 -0.27 11.82
N VAL A 74 -27.93 -1.14 11.69
CA VAL A 74 -28.80 -1.58 12.78
C VAL A 74 -28.88 -3.10 12.80
N LEU A 75 -29.00 -3.65 13.99
CA LEU A 75 -29.21 -5.06 14.28
C LEU A 75 -30.56 -5.20 14.99
N MET A 76 -31.49 -5.87 14.33
CA MET A 76 -32.78 -6.28 14.89
C MET A 76 -32.65 -7.69 15.43
N GLN A 77 -32.96 -7.89 16.69
CA GLN A 77 -32.83 -9.18 17.38
C GLN A 77 -34.20 -9.65 17.82
N SER A 78 -34.55 -10.89 17.50
CA SER A 78 -35.78 -11.51 17.96
C SER A 78 -35.50 -12.85 18.64
N THR A 79 -35.96 -12.99 19.88
CA THR A 79 -35.80 -14.23 20.67
C THR A 79 -36.94 -15.18 20.36
N ILE A 80 -36.63 -16.42 19.97
CA ILE A 80 -37.62 -17.47 19.66
C ILE A 80 -37.81 -18.40 20.86
N THR A 81 -36.70 -18.85 21.44
CA THR A 81 -36.72 -19.76 22.58
C THR A 81 -35.79 -19.25 23.66
N GLU A 82 -36.22 -19.43 24.89
CA GLU A 82 -35.46 -19.10 26.08
C GLU A 82 -35.52 -20.27 27.05
N ARG A 83 -34.38 -20.56 27.67
CA ARG A 83 -34.27 -21.62 28.67
C ARG A 83 -33.33 -21.19 29.77
N VAL A 84 -33.77 -21.33 31.01
CA VAL A 84 -32.88 -21.28 32.17
C VAL A 84 -32.28 -22.66 32.40
N VAL A 85 -30.96 -22.72 32.53
CA VAL A 85 -30.18 -23.93 32.78
C VAL A 85 -29.47 -23.76 34.11
N PHE A 86 -29.83 -24.60 35.08
CA PHE A 86 -29.16 -24.67 36.37
C PHE A 86 -27.95 -25.61 36.29
N LYS A 87 -26.83 -25.23 36.90
CA LYS A 87 -25.65 -26.05 37.09
C LYS A 87 -25.72 -26.68 38.49
N GLY A 88 -26.03 -27.97 38.57
CA GLY A 88 -26.13 -28.71 39.84
C GLY A 88 -27.56 -28.87 40.38
N ASN A 89 -27.70 -29.30 41.64
CA ASN A 89 -28.99 -29.38 42.32
C ASN A 89 -29.48 -27.97 42.63
N SER A 90 -30.47 -27.48 41.87
CA SER A 90 -31.11 -26.19 42.14
C SER A 90 -32.08 -26.32 43.31
N ASN A 91 -31.95 -25.44 44.29
CA ASN A 91 -32.93 -25.33 45.36
C ASN A 91 -34.17 -24.57 44.86
N PHE A 92 -35.31 -24.73 45.54
CA PHE A 92 -36.57 -24.04 45.20
C PHE A 92 -36.41 -22.51 45.14
N GLU A 93 -35.55 -21.95 46.00
CA GLU A 93 -35.14 -20.54 45.97
C GLU A 93 -34.47 -20.13 44.64
N ASP A 94 -33.58 -20.96 44.10
CA ASP A 94 -32.87 -20.68 42.84
C ASP A 94 -33.84 -20.69 41.65
N GLN A 95 -34.81 -21.61 41.67
CA GLN A 95 -35.85 -21.70 40.65
C GLN A 95 -36.79 -20.48 40.70
N ARG A 96 -37.14 -20.02 41.91
CA ARG A 96 -37.96 -18.81 42.10
C ARG A 96 -37.23 -17.56 41.65
N ARG A 97 -35.94 -17.41 42.01
CA ARG A 97 -35.09 -16.28 41.59
C ARG A 97 -34.95 -16.23 40.07
N ALA A 98 -34.60 -17.35 39.42
CA ALA A 98 -34.53 -17.43 37.96
C ALA A 98 -35.82 -16.98 37.25
N SER A 99 -36.99 -17.28 37.81
CA SER A 99 -38.30 -16.89 37.24
C SER A 99 -38.66 -15.41 37.42
N LEU A 100 -38.02 -14.70 38.35
CA LEU A 100 -38.30 -13.30 38.70
C LEU A 100 -37.38 -12.29 37.99
N ILE A 101 -36.24 -12.73 37.46
CA ILE A 101 -35.14 -11.83 37.07
C ILE A 101 -35.26 -11.30 35.63
N TYR A 102 -36.06 -11.88 34.73
CA TYR A 102 -35.97 -11.49 33.31
C TYR A 102 -37.28 -11.24 32.56
N ASP A 103 -37.41 -9.98 32.12
CA ASP A 103 -38.26 -9.51 31.03
C ASP A 103 -37.34 -9.03 29.91
N VAL A 104 -36.77 -9.96 29.12
CA VAL A 104 -36.03 -9.57 27.91
C VAL A 104 -37.05 -9.29 26.83
N PRO A 105 -37.10 -8.06 26.28
CA PRO A 105 -38.05 -7.77 25.22
C PRO A 105 -37.79 -8.73 24.05
N ASN A 106 -38.85 -9.39 23.59
CA ASN A 106 -38.82 -10.34 22.46
C ASN A 106 -38.24 -9.74 21.17
N PHE A 107 -38.10 -8.41 21.12
CA PHE A 107 -37.56 -7.65 20.02
C PHE A 107 -36.64 -6.54 20.53
N GLN A 108 -35.43 -6.44 19.96
CA GLN A 108 -34.47 -5.36 20.24
C GLN A 108 -33.94 -4.77 18.94
N LEU A 109 -33.76 -3.44 18.91
CA LEU A 109 -33.15 -2.72 17.80
C LEU A 109 -31.91 -2.00 18.30
N LEU A 110 -30.74 -2.44 17.83
CA LEU A 110 -29.45 -1.95 18.29
C LEU A 110 -28.71 -1.26 17.13
N PRO A 111 -28.18 -0.04 17.30
CA PRO A 111 -27.24 0.51 16.34
C PRO A 111 -25.96 -0.35 16.33
N MET A 112 -25.31 -0.44 15.16
CA MET A 112 -24.17 -1.33 14.94
C MET A 112 -23.06 -0.62 14.17
N LEU A 113 -21.82 -0.85 14.61
CA LEU A 113 -20.61 -0.54 13.86
C LEU A 113 -19.82 -1.83 13.58
N GLY A 114 -19.11 -1.90 12.47
CA GLY A 114 -18.31 -3.08 12.18
C GLY A 114 -17.13 -2.81 11.25
N LEU A 115 -16.19 -3.75 11.29
CA LEU A 115 -15.04 -3.81 10.40
C LEU A 115 -15.06 -5.15 9.68
N GLU A 116 -14.74 -5.15 8.39
CA GLU A 116 -14.57 -6.37 7.62
C GLU A 116 -13.28 -6.30 6.81
N PHE A 117 -12.51 -7.38 6.82
CA PHE A 117 -11.23 -7.52 6.12
C PHE A 117 -11.33 -8.60 5.05
N LYS A 118 -10.91 -8.27 3.83
CA LYS A 118 -10.82 -9.23 2.72
C LYS A 118 -9.58 -10.11 2.86
N LEU A 119 -9.77 -11.35 3.31
CA LEU A 119 -8.69 -12.34 3.42
C LEU A 119 -8.34 -12.89 2.03
N MET A 120 -9.36 -13.37 1.31
CA MET A 120 -9.26 -13.92 -0.03
C MET A 120 -10.40 -13.39 -0.91
N ASP A 121 -10.47 -13.84 -2.16
CA ASP A 121 -11.55 -13.39 -3.05
C ASP A 121 -12.95 -13.77 -2.58
N ASN A 122 -13.09 -14.93 -1.92
CA ASN A 122 -14.37 -15.43 -1.44
C ASN A 122 -14.50 -15.37 0.08
N TRP A 123 -13.40 -15.12 0.81
CA TRP A 123 -13.38 -15.14 2.27
C TRP A 123 -13.15 -13.75 2.82
N ARG A 124 -14.02 -13.33 3.72
CA ARG A 124 -13.90 -12.09 4.50
C ARG A 124 -14.00 -12.42 5.98
N PHE A 125 -13.21 -11.76 6.79
CA PHE A 125 -13.35 -11.78 8.24
C PHE A 125 -14.06 -10.52 8.68
N PHE A 126 -15.03 -10.61 9.59
CA PHE A 126 -15.73 -9.44 10.11
C PHE A 126 -15.78 -9.43 11.63
N SER A 127 -15.89 -8.21 12.15
CA SER A 127 -16.13 -7.88 13.55
C SER A 127 -17.23 -6.84 13.62
N ASN A 128 -18.38 -7.15 14.22
CA ASN A 128 -19.49 -6.22 14.40
C ASN A 128 -19.73 -5.99 15.90
N TYR A 129 -19.93 -4.74 16.29
CA TYR A 129 -20.33 -4.34 17.63
C TYR A 129 -21.67 -3.61 17.57
N ALA A 130 -22.68 -4.16 18.24
CA ALA A 130 -23.99 -3.56 18.39
C ALA A 130 -24.13 -2.97 19.80
N PHE A 131 -24.48 -1.69 19.88
CA PHE A 131 -24.58 -0.96 21.15
C PHE A 131 -25.94 -1.22 21.79
N GLY A 132 -25.93 -1.67 23.05
CA GLY A 132 -27.12 -1.71 23.89
C GLY A 132 -27.60 -0.30 24.23
N LEU A 133 -28.90 -0.02 24.10
CA LEU A 133 -29.54 1.21 24.56
C LEU A 133 -30.59 0.87 25.63
N ASN A 134 -30.85 1.76 26.58
CA ASN A 134 -31.92 1.61 27.59
C ASN A 134 -31.91 0.24 28.31
N ASN A 135 -30.81 -0.10 28.98
CA ASN A 135 -30.58 -1.36 29.70
C ASN A 135 -30.56 -2.63 28.82
N GLN A 136 -30.48 -2.50 27.50
CA GLN A 136 -30.23 -3.63 26.60
C GLN A 136 -28.75 -4.01 26.60
N SER A 137 -28.46 -5.30 26.38
CA SER A 137 -27.08 -5.80 26.28
C SER A 137 -26.45 -5.44 24.94
N SER A 138 -25.17 -5.05 24.94
CA SER A 138 -24.38 -4.95 23.72
C SER A 138 -24.00 -6.34 23.18
N VAL A 139 -23.71 -6.41 21.88
CA VAL A 139 -23.34 -7.67 21.21
C VAL A 139 -22.09 -7.46 20.38
N LEU A 140 -21.08 -8.30 20.62
CA LEU A 140 -19.85 -8.36 19.82
C LEU A 140 -19.84 -9.68 19.01
N GLN A 141 -19.74 -9.57 17.70
CA GLN A 141 -19.74 -10.71 16.77
C GLN A 141 -18.43 -10.75 15.99
N PHE A 142 -17.83 -11.93 15.89
CA PHE A 142 -16.72 -12.21 15.00
C PHE A 142 -17.11 -13.36 14.07
N GLY A 143 -16.76 -13.28 12.79
CA GLY A 143 -17.10 -14.36 11.87
C GLY A 143 -16.35 -14.32 10.55
N LEU A 144 -16.59 -15.38 9.76
CA LEU A 144 -16.10 -15.53 8.40
C LEU A 144 -17.28 -15.51 7.43
N LEU A 145 -17.19 -14.73 6.38
CA LEU A 145 -18.16 -14.67 5.29
C LEU A 145 -17.57 -15.32 4.05
N TYR A 146 -18.23 -16.37 3.58
CA TYR A 146 -17.94 -17.01 2.30
C TYR A 146 -18.90 -16.50 1.21
N ARG A 147 -18.36 -15.99 0.10
CA ARG A 147 -19.16 -15.49 -1.02
C ARG A 147 -19.41 -16.57 -2.07
N ILE A 148 -20.68 -16.91 -2.29
CA ILE A 148 -21.10 -18.05 -3.13
C ILE A 148 -21.19 -17.70 -4.63
N ASN A 149 -21.50 -16.45 -5.01
CA ASN A 149 -21.77 -16.10 -6.43
C ASN A 149 -20.89 -14.92 -6.90
N LYS A 150 -20.01 -15.16 -7.90
CA LYS A 150 -19.21 -14.14 -8.59
C LYS A 150 -19.85 -13.84 -9.96
N ARG A 151 -20.56 -12.73 -10.10
CA ARG A 151 -20.61 -12.04 -11.41
C ARG A 151 -19.40 -11.11 -11.47
N ASN A 152 -18.37 -11.55 -12.17
CA ASN A 152 -17.03 -10.97 -12.32
C ASN A 152 -16.23 -10.83 -11.00
N PRO A 153 -14.98 -11.32 -10.93
CA PRO A 153 -14.13 -10.98 -9.80
C PRO A 153 -13.99 -9.44 -9.75
N PRO A 154 -14.10 -8.81 -8.57
CA PRO A 154 -13.77 -7.39 -8.47
C PRO A 154 -12.33 -7.19 -8.95
N PRO A 155 -12.02 -6.04 -9.57
CA PRO A 155 -10.65 -5.75 -10.00
C PRO A 155 -9.70 -5.93 -8.81
N GLU A 156 -8.54 -6.50 -9.09
CA GLU A 156 -7.49 -6.70 -8.11
C GLU A 156 -7.17 -5.38 -7.40
N SER A 157 -6.98 -5.40 -6.07
CA SER A 157 -6.57 -4.21 -5.32
C SER A 157 -5.29 -3.64 -5.91
N GLU A 158 -5.18 -2.32 -6.05
CA GLU A 158 -3.99 -1.65 -6.58
C GLU A 158 -2.70 -2.08 -5.87
N ARG A 159 -2.74 -2.28 -4.54
CA ARG A 159 -1.61 -2.79 -3.75
C ARG A 159 -1.09 -4.15 -4.24
N ARG A 160 -1.98 -5.11 -4.49
CA ARG A 160 -1.62 -6.46 -5.00
C ARG A 160 -1.12 -6.37 -6.44
N ARG A 161 -1.77 -5.56 -7.28
CA ARG A 161 -1.33 -5.31 -8.66
C ARG A 161 0.09 -4.73 -8.72
N ARG A 162 0.39 -3.68 -7.94
CA ARG A 162 1.72 -3.07 -7.84
C ARG A 162 2.76 -4.05 -7.31
N ARG A 163 2.41 -4.84 -6.29
CA ARG A 163 3.30 -5.89 -5.77
C ARG A 163 3.66 -6.92 -6.83
N ARG A 164 2.67 -7.43 -7.58
CA ARG A 164 2.90 -8.38 -8.69
C ARG A 164 3.73 -7.75 -9.80
N LEU A 165 3.47 -6.49 -10.15
CA LEU A 165 4.24 -5.77 -11.15
C LEU A 165 5.72 -5.64 -10.73
N ALA A 166 5.97 -5.19 -9.48
CA ALA A 166 7.32 -5.09 -8.93
C ALA A 166 8.03 -6.44 -8.84
N GLU A 167 7.32 -7.52 -8.51
CA GLU A 167 7.84 -8.90 -8.53
C GLU A 167 8.22 -9.36 -9.94
N ARG A 168 7.46 -8.98 -10.97
CA ARG A 168 7.85 -9.24 -12.37
C ARG A 168 9.06 -8.41 -12.77
N GLN A 169 9.06 -7.12 -12.45
CA GLN A 169 10.12 -6.18 -12.82
C GLN A 169 11.48 -6.56 -12.21
N ILE A 170 11.53 -7.01 -10.95
CA ILE A 170 12.81 -7.40 -10.33
C ILE A 170 13.44 -8.62 -11.02
N ASN A 171 12.62 -9.60 -11.42
CA ASN A 171 13.10 -10.76 -12.17
C ASN A 171 13.50 -10.37 -13.60
N GLN A 172 12.70 -9.52 -14.25
CA GLN A 172 13.04 -8.97 -15.56
C GLN A 172 14.37 -8.21 -15.54
N LEU A 173 14.62 -7.39 -14.51
CA LEU A 173 15.88 -6.68 -14.36
C LEU A 173 17.04 -7.66 -14.12
N ARG A 174 16.85 -8.69 -13.28
CA ARG A 174 17.87 -9.70 -12.98
C ARG A 174 18.32 -10.46 -14.23
N ASP A 175 17.36 -10.84 -15.08
CA ASP A 175 17.61 -11.58 -16.33
C ASP A 175 17.88 -10.66 -17.54
N GLY A 176 17.81 -9.35 -17.31
CA GLY A 176 17.92 -8.30 -18.33
C GLY A 176 19.21 -7.51 -18.21
N ALA A 177 19.11 -6.22 -18.54
CA ALA A 177 20.23 -5.29 -18.47
C ALA A 177 19.80 -3.93 -17.89
N LEU A 178 20.73 -3.31 -17.16
CA LEU A 178 20.64 -1.95 -16.66
C LEU A 178 21.54 -1.02 -17.50
N LEU A 179 20.92 -0.09 -18.23
CA LEU A 179 21.64 0.93 -18.99
C LEU A 179 21.79 2.20 -18.17
N VAL A 180 23.02 2.52 -17.77
CA VAL A 180 23.33 3.72 -17.02
C VAL A 180 23.48 4.90 -17.97
N ARG A 181 22.56 5.85 -17.87
CA ARG A 181 22.54 7.08 -18.65
C ARG A 181 23.42 8.14 -17.99
N LEU A 182 24.51 8.49 -18.66
CA LEU A 182 25.46 9.52 -18.21
C LEU A 182 25.07 10.88 -18.80
N LYS A 183 25.03 11.92 -17.95
CA LYS A 183 24.61 13.25 -18.39
C LYS A 183 25.64 13.88 -19.33
N THR A 184 25.13 14.63 -20.32
CA THR A 184 25.92 15.48 -21.22
C THR A 184 25.38 16.90 -21.21
N SER A 185 26.24 17.88 -20.96
CA SER A 185 25.91 19.30 -20.87
C SER A 185 26.25 20.05 -22.16
N LYS A 186 26.37 19.34 -23.30
CA LYS A 186 26.76 19.92 -24.59
C LYS A 186 25.95 21.18 -24.96
N PRO A 187 24.61 21.24 -24.79
CA PRO A 187 23.88 22.48 -25.09
C PRO A 187 24.28 23.66 -24.20
N ALA A 188 24.50 23.41 -22.91
CA ALA A 188 24.93 24.44 -21.96
C ALA A 188 26.38 24.89 -22.24
N ILE A 189 27.28 23.94 -22.51
CA ILE A 189 28.68 24.21 -22.87
C ILE A 189 28.75 25.07 -24.13
N ARG A 190 28.04 24.67 -25.21
CA ARG A 190 27.97 25.45 -26.45
C ARG A 190 27.37 26.85 -26.24
N ALA A 191 26.36 26.97 -25.40
CA ALA A 191 25.76 28.27 -25.07
C ALA A 191 26.73 29.18 -24.30
N MET A 192 27.56 28.61 -23.41
CA MET A 192 28.62 29.35 -22.70
C MET A 192 29.74 29.77 -23.64
N GLU A 193 30.21 28.88 -24.52
CA GLU A 193 31.21 29.18 -25.55
C GLU A 193 30.74 30.29 -26.49
N ALA A 194 29.50 30.22 -26.98
CA ALA A 194 28.91 31.22 -27.85
C ALA A 194 28.80 32.61 -27.19
N ARG A 195 28.75 32.67 -25.86
CA ARG A 195 28.76 33.90 -25.06
C ARG A 195 30.18 34.34 -24.64
N GLY A 196 31.22 33.65 -25.07
CA GLY A 196 32.62 33.94 -24.73
C GLY A 196 33.07 33.44 -23.35
N TYR A 197 32.23 32.67 -22.63
CA TYR A 197 32.56 32.10 -21.32
C TYR A 197 33.36 30.79 -21.45
N THR A 198 34.51 30.83 -22.14
CA THR A 198 35.31 29.65 -22.49
C THR A 198 35.86 28.91 -21.27
N GLN A 199 36.29 29.64 -20.23
CA GLN A 199 36.81 29.03 -18.99
C GLN A 199 35.71 28.26 -18.24
N LEU A 200 34.53 28.86 -18.11
CA LEU A 200 33.39 28.22 -17.44
C LEU A 200 32.87 27.01 -18.22
N ALA A 201 32.90 27.07 -19.55
CA ALA A 201 32.58 25.94 -20.42
C ALA A 201 33.54 24.76 -20.18
N ALA A 202 34.84 25.02 -20.16
CA ALA A 202 35.87 24.00 -19.92
C ALA A 202 35.79 23.40 -18.50
N GLU A 203 35.50 24.23 -17.49
CA GLU A 203 35.30 23.77 -16.12
C GLU A 203 34.07 22.85 -16.02
N THR A 204 32.95 23.25 -16.63
CA THR A 204 31.71 22.45 -16.67
C THR A 204 31.93 21.11 -17.37
N GLU A 205 32.67 21.09 -18.48
CA GLU A 205 33.03 19.86 -19.19
C GLU A 205 33.89 18.93 -18.33
N LYS A 206 34.92 19.49 -17.67
CA LYS A 206 35.79 18.74 -16.77
C LYS A 206 35.01 18.13 -15.61
N ASP A 207 34.14 18.91 -14.96
CA ASP A 207 33.32 18.44 -13.84
C ASP A 207 32.38 17.31 -14.24
N GLN A 208 31.75 17.44 -15.41
CA GLN A 208 30.89 16.40 -15.96
C GLN A 208 31.69 15.13 -16.29
N ARG A 209 32.89 15.26 -16.87
CA ARG A 209 33.77 14.12 -17.16
C ARG A 209 34.16 13.39 -15.87
N VAL A 210 34.54 14.13 -14.82
CA VAL A 210 34.90 13.54 -13.52
C VAL A 210 33.71 12.80 -12.90
N GLU A 211 32.52 13.40 -12.90
CA GLU A 211 31.29 12.77 -12.39
C GLU A 211 30.96 11.49 -13.16
N ASN A 212 30.98 11.54 -14.49
CA ASN A 212 30.69 10.39 -15.33
C ASN A 212 31.71 9.24 -15.13
N LEU A 213 33.00 9.55 -15.02
CA LEU A 213 34.03 8.54 -14.70
C LEU A 213 33.80 7.91 -13.33
N SER A 214 33.48 8.73 -12.32
CA SER A 214 33.19 8.25 -10.97
C SER A 214 31.99 7.29 -10.93
N LEU A 215 30.96 7.55 -11.75
CA LEU A 215 29.79 6.69 -11.87
C LEU A 215 30.16 5.38 -12.57
N ILE A 216 30.92 5.42 -13.67
CA ILE A 216 31.39 4.18 -14.33
C ILE A 216 32.15 3.31 -13.34
N ASN A 217 33.14 3.88 -12.64
CA ASN A 217 33.96 3.14 -11.69
C ASN A 217 33.12 2.57 -10.53
N ALA A 218 32.14 3.34 -10.03
CA ALA A 218 31.21 2.87 -9.01
C ALA A 218 30.39 1.67 -9.50
N PHE A 219 29.74 1.76 -10.67
CA PHE A 219 28.97 0.66 -11.22
C PHE A 219 29.82 -0.57 -11.55
N ARG A 220 31.04 -0.40 -12.07
CA ARG A 220 31.95 -1.51 -12.35
C ARG A 220 32.39 -2.27 -11.09
N SER A 221 32.57 -1.55 -9.97
CA SER A 221 33.06 -2.13 -8.71
C SER A 221 31.95 -2.70 -7.83
N ALA A 222 30.79 -2.03 -7.77
CA ALA A 222 29.73 -2.31 -6.82
C ALA A 222 28.52 -3.05 -7.40
N TYR A 223 28.20 -2.85 -8.68
CA TYR A 223 26.97 -3.37 -9.27
C TYR A 223 27.19 -4.73 -9.93
N ASN A 224 26.48 -5.75 -9.45
CA ASN A 224 26.52 -7.10 -10.02
C ASN A 224 25.13 -7.76 -10.10
N PHE A 225 24.05 -6.99 -9.95
CA PHE A 225 22.69 -7.51 -9.98
C PHE A 225 22.25 -7.98 -11.38
N SER A 226 22.67 -7.30 -12.45
CA SER A 226 22.41 -7.67 -13.84
C SER A 226 23.50 -7.12 -14.79
N GLU A 227 23.38 -7.36 -16.11
CA GLU A 227 24.29 -6.78 -17.10
C GLU A 227 24.22 -5.25 -17.06
N VAL A 228 25.36 -4.56 -16.95
CA VAL A 228 25.42 -3.09 -16.93
C VAL A 228 26.20 -2.53 -18.12
N LYS A 229 25.64 -1.50 -18.76
CA LYS A 229 26.28 -0.74 -19.85
C LYS A 229 26.04 0.74 -19.67
N PHE A 230 26.91 1.56 -20.24
CA PHE A 230 26.87 3.02 -20.10
C PHE A 230 26.64 3.67 -21.46
N PHE A 231 25.83 4.72 -21.50
CA PHE A 231 25.61 5.52 -22.70
C PHE A 231 25.39 6.99 -22.33
N TYR A 232 25.62 7.90 -23.28
CA TYR A 232 25.39 9.32 -23.04
C TYR A 232 23.92 9.69 -23.17
N SER A 233 23.50 10.71 -22.42
CA SER A 233 22.12 11.21 -22.44
C SER A 233 21.66 11.74 -23.81
N GLU A 234 22.59 12.06 -24.72
CA GLU A 234 22.29 12.42 -26.11
C GLU A 234 21.81 11.24 -26.97
N ASP A 235 22.21 10.01 -26.64
CA ASP A 235 21.82 8.80 -27.37
C ASP A 235 20.50 8.20 -26.83
N SER A 236 19.78 8.91 -25.96
CA SER A 236 18.53 8.43 -25.34
C SER A 236 17.45 8.06 -26.36
N ARG A 237 17.37 8.79 -27.49
CA ARG A 237 16.43 8.47 -28.57
C ARG A 237 16.72 7.10 -29.18
N LYS A 238 17.99 6.82 -29.47
CA LYS A 238 18.44 5.52 -30.00
C LYS A 238 18.11 4.39 -29.04
N VAL A 239 18.30 4.60 -27.73
CA VAL A 239 17.94 3.62 -26.70
C VAL A 239 16.44 3.31 -26.69
N LEU A 240 15.57 4.32 -26.81
CA LEU A 240 14.12 4.12 -26.91
C LEU A 240 13.74 3.30 -28.15
N GLU A 241 14.33 3.66 -29.29
CA GLU A 241 14.17 3.00 -30.59
C GLU A 241 14.76 1.59 -30.61
N GLY A 242 15.60 1.22 -29.63
CA GLY A 242 16.24 -0.10 -29.54
C GLY A 242 17.51 -0.22 -30.39
N GLU A 243 18.06 0.90 -30.84
CA GLU A 243 19.30 0.99 -31.61
C GLU A 243 20.51 1.03 -30.67
N PHE A 244 21.06 -0.14 -30.37
CA PHE A 244 22.17 -0.30 -29.40
C PHE A 244 23.57 -0.33 -30.03
N GLU A 245 23.67 -0.19 -31.36
CA GLU A 245 24.95 -0.30 -32.06
C GLU A 245 25.78 0.98 -31.92
N GLY A 246 27.01 0.85 -31.41
CA GLY A 246 27.98 1.95 -31.34
C GLY A 246 27.63 3.08 -30.37
N ILE A 247 26.67 2.88 -29.44
CA ILE A 247 26.27 3.90 -28.46
C ILE A 247 26.88 3.69 -27.07
N PHE A 248 27.42 2.50 -26.79
CA PHE A 248 27.94 2.17 -25.47
C PHE A 248 29.35 2.69 -25.24
N LEU A 249 29.61 3.05 -23.99
CA LEU A 249 30.86 3.68 -23.57
C LEU A 249 31.79 2.67 -22.90
N ASN A 250 33.07 2.82 -23.19
CA ASN A 250 34.15 2.17 -22.45
C ASN A 250 34.49 2.94 -21.16
N ASP A 251 35.49 2.45 -20.42
CA ASP A 251 35.88 3.03 -19.13
C ASP A 251 36.58 4.41 -19.28
N SER A 252 36.95 4.81 -20.50
CA SER A 252 37.52 6.12 -20.86
C SER A 252 36.47 7.14 -21.32
N LEU A 253 35.18 6.79 -21.26
CA LEU A 253 34.03 7.57 -21.76
C LEU A 253 33.97 7.73 -23.29
N GLU A 254 34.58 6.80 -24.02
CA GLU A 254 34.57 6.77 -25.48
C GLU A 254 33.59 5.71 -26.00
N LYS A 255 32.92 6.00 -27.11
CA LYS A 255 32.01 5.07 -27.76
C LYS A 255 32.81 3.92 -28.36
N ASP A 256 32.45 2.70 -28.02
CA ASP A 256 33.13 1.49 -28.48
C ASP A 256 32.13 0.52 -29.10
N SER A 257 32.23 0.32 -30.41
CA SER A 257 31.37 -0.59 -31.17
C SER A 257 31.58 -2.07 -30.81
N ALA A 258 32.69 -2.43 -30.17
CA ALA A 258 32.91 -3.78 -29.68
C ALA A 258 32.06 -4.10 -28.43
N ILE A 259 31.57 -3.07 -27.74
CA ILE A 259 30.67 -3.24 -26.60
C ILE A 259 29.26 -3.50 -27.13
N VAL A 260 28.80 -4.74 -26.95
CA VAL A 260 27.45 -5.15 -27.33
C VAL A 260 26.63 -5.47 -26.08
N LEU A 261 25.33 -5.24 -26.17
CA LEU A 261 24.34 -5.66 -25.17
C LEU A 261 23.97 -7.12 -25.39
N GLN A 262 24.23 -7.98 -24.41
CA GLN A 262 23.92 -9.42 -24.53
C GLN A 262 22.42 -9.66 -24.42
N SER A 263 21.77 -9.05 -23.42
CA SER A 263 20.32 -9.16 -23.23
C SER A 263 19.58 -8.01 -23.89
N LYS A 264 19.03 -8.22 -25.10
CA LYS A 264 18.15 -7.25 -25.78
C LYS A 264 16.72 -7.24 -25.22
N LYS A 265 16.41 -8.07 -24.22
CA LYS A 265 15.10 -8.18 -23.57
C LYS A 265 15.18 -7.59 -22.16
N ASN A 266 14.06 -7.06 -21.66
CA ASN A 266 13.96 -6.52 -20.29
C ASN A 266 15.02 -5.46 -19.96
N ILE A 267 15.01 -4.39 -20.75
CA ILE A 267 15.97 -3.29 -20.60
C ILE A 267 15.40 -2.27 -19.62
N PHE A 268 16.18 -1.95 -18.59
CA PHE A 268 15.92 -0.86 -17.67
C PHE A 268 17.02 0.17 -17.81
N THR A 269 16.73 1.38 -17.35
CA THR A 269 17.70 2.47 -17.37
C THR A 269 17.93 3.01 -15.97
N CYS A 270 19.14 3.50 -15.70
CA CYS A 270 19.46 4.17 -14.45
C CYS A 270 20.06 5.54 -14.73
N GLU A 271 19.65 6.56 -13.99
CA GLU A 271 20.17 7.92 -14.12
C GLU A 271 20.38 8.56 -12.74
N LEU A 272 21.44 9.37 -12.62
CA LEU A 272 21.62 10.27 -11.48
C LEU A 272 20.74 11.52 -11.65
N THR A 273 19.58 11.52 -11.00
CA THR A 273 18.58 12.59 -11.15
C THR A 273 17.82 12.82 -9.84
N ASN A 274 17.04 13.91 -9.79
CA ASN A 274 16.09 14.09 -8.72
C ASN A 274 14.97 13.05 -8.86
N ILE A 275 14.61 12.44 -7.74
CA ILE A 275 13.46 11.54 -7.69
C ILE A 275 12.21 12.31 -8.09
N GLU A 276 11.47 11.78 -9.07
CA GLU A 276 10.15 12.31 -9.41
C GLU A 276 9.19 11.96 -8.27
N GLU A 277 8.20 12.80 -8.02
CA GLU A 277 7.11 12.43 -7.12
C GLU A 277 6.55 11.08 -7.57
N ASP A 278 6.36 10.17 -6.61
CA ASP A 278 5.66 8.92 -6.90
C ASP A 278 4.27 9.33 -7.42
N THR A 279 4.05 9.25 -8.74
CA THR A 279 2.82 9.66 -9.44
C THR A 279 1.60 8.84 -9.03
N ALA A 280 1.71 8.06 -7.95
CA ALA A 280 0.60 7.66 -7.10
C ALA A 280 -0.14 8.90 -6.57
N MET A 281 -0.93 9.51 -7.45
CA MET A 281 -1.99 10.43 -7.13
C MET A 281 -2.96 9.73 -6.19
N TYR A 282 -2.99 10.15 -4.92
CA TYR A 282 -3.99 9.65 -3.97
C TYR A 282 -5.23 10.50 -4.15
N PHE A 283 -6.35 9.85 -4.46
CA PHE A 283 -7.64 10.51 -4.49
C PHE A 283 -7.85 11.22 -3.15
N SER A 284 -8.03 12.53 -3.18
CA SER A 284 -8.19 13.35 -1.99
C SER A 284 -9.67 13.57 -1.71
N HIS A 285 -10.34 14.29 -2.60
CA HIS A 285 -11.75 14.60 -2.51
C HIS A 285 -12.26 15.01 -3.88
N TYR A 286 -13.59 15.06 -4.00
CA TYR A 286 -14.20 15.72 -5.13
C TYR A 286 -14.36 17.22 -4.82
N GLU A 287 -13.93 18.06 -5.74
CA GLU A 287 -14.16 19.51 -5.66
C GLU A 287 -15.24 19.90 -6.68
N PHE A 288 -16.14 20.79 -6.27
CA PHE A 288 -17.14 21.38 -7.13
C PHE A 288 -16.55 22.61 -7.81
N VAL A 289 -16.26 22.49 -9.11
CA VAL A 289 -15.68 23.59 -9.90
C VAL A 289 -16.79 24.20 -10.75
N GLN A 290 -16.92 25.54 -10.71
CA GLN A 290 -17.80 26.27 -11.62
C GLN A 290 -17.18 26.25 -13.02
N THR A 291 -17.96 25.77 -13.99
CA THR A 291 -17.67 25.93 -15.42
C THR A 291 -18.21 27.27 -15.91
N ASP A 292 -17.69 27.77 -17.04
CA ASP A 292 -18.00 29.09 -17.62
C ASP A 292 -19.51 29.37 -17.82
N ASN A 293 -20.35 28.32 -17.83
CA ASN A 293 -21.81 28.42 -17.95
C ASN A 293 -22.56 28.37 -16.60
N PHE A 294 -21.94 28.73 -15.48
CA PHE A 294 -22.52 28.66 -14.13
C PHE A 294 -22.97 27.26 -13.66
N ALA A 295 -22.64 26.21 -14.43
CA ALA A 295 -22.84 24.82 -14.05
C ALA A 295 -21.70 24.37 -13.13
N THR A 296 -22.02 23.58 -12.11
CA THR A 296 -21.03 23.03 -11.19
C THR A 296 -20.76 21.58 -11.54
N ILE A 297 -19.53 21.27 -11.94
CA ILE A 297 -19.11 19.90 -12.22
C ILE A 297 -18.24 19.38 -11.07
N GLN A 298 -18.47 18.13 -10.69
CA GLN A 298 -17.72 17.47 -9.65
C GLN A 298 -16.46 16.85 -10.25
N VAL A 299 -15.28 17.37 -9.91
CA VAL A 299 -14.00 16.92 -10.48
C VAL A 299 -13.18 16.26 -9.37
N PRO A 300 -12.62 15.05 -9.58
CA PRO A 300 -11.74 14.42 -8.60
C PRO A 300 -10.43 15.19 -8.46
N ARG A 301 -10.07 15.58 -7.24
CA ARG A 301 -8.77 16.15 -6.88
C ARG A 301 -7.90 15.07 -6.24
N PHE A 302 -6.63 15.08 -6.61
CA PHE A 302 -5.63 14.16 -6.09
C PHE A 302 -4.56 14.96 -5.34
N TYR A 303 -4.02 14.43 -4.24
CA TYR A 303 -2.85 14.99 -3.57
C TYR A 303 -1.61 14.16 -3.94
N GLY A 304 -0.55 14.84 -4.36
CA GLY A 304 0.78 14.25 -4.55
C GLY A 304 1.49 14.07 -3.21
N GLY A 305 2.44 13.13 -3.15
CA GLY A 305 3.38 13.10 -2.02
C GLY A 305 4.23 14.36 -2.04
N GLY A 306 4.49 14.96 -0.87
CA GLY A 306 5.19 16.25 -0.79
C GLY A 306 6.50 16.31 -1.59
N GLU A 307 6.82 17.51 -2.09
CA GLU A 307 7.97 17.87 -2.94
C GLU A 307 9.33 17.57 -2.28
N ASN A 308 9.66 16.29 -2.11
CA ASN A 308 10.98 15.86 -1.66
C ASN A 308 11.81 15.48 -2.88
N THR A 309 12.22 16.49 -3.66
CA THR A 309 13.16 16.31 -4.76
C THR A 309 14.59 16.24 -4.20
N PHE A 310 15.11 15.02 -4.04
CA PHE A 310 16.52 14.81 -3.70
C PHE A 310 17.19 13.98 -4.80
N TYR A 311 18.51 14.19 -4.96
CA TYR A 311 19.31 13.44 -5.91
C TYR A 311 19.43 11.97 -5.52
N ALA A 312 19.21 11.10 -6.50
CA ALA A 312 19.28 9.67 -6.37
C ALA A 312 19.76 9.02 -7.68
N LEU A 313 20.33 7.83 -7.56
CA LEU A 313 20.38 6.87 -8.66
C LEU A 313 18.98 6.27 -8.80
N VAL A 314 18.29 6.59 -9.89
CA VAL A 314 16.89 6.20 -10.13
C VAL A 314 16.84 5.20 -11.28
N ILE A 315 16.18 4.06 -11.06
CA ILE A 315 15.88 3.04 -12.05
C ILE A 315 14.54 3.38 -12.71
N LYS A 316 14.54 3.33 -14.03
CA LYS A 316 13.43 3.63 -14.92
C LYS A 316 13.17 2.45 -15.86
N ASP A 317 11.96 2.36 -16.39
CA ASP A 317 11.61 1.39 -17.43
C ASP A 317 12.29 1.73 -18.77
N ARG A 318 11.95 0.98 -19.82
CA ARG A 318 12.49 1.18 -21.16
C ARG A 318 12.11 2.54 -21.73
N GLU A 319 10.95 3.06 -21.35
CA GLU A 319 10.37 4.33 -21.80
C GLU A 319 10.84 5.53 -20.94
N PHE A 320 11.82 5.34 -20.06
CA PHE A 320 12.34 6.34 -19.11
C PHE A 320 11.32 6.81 -18.05
N ASN A 321 10.26 6.05 -17.78
CA ASN A 321 9.36 6.32 -16.66
C ASN A 321 9.95 5.77 -15.37
N GLN A 322 9.88 6.56 -14.30
CA GLN A 322 10.29 6.12 -12.97
C GLN A 322 9.42 4.94 -12.50
N LEU A 323 10.06 3.88 -12.03
CA LEU A 323 9.35 2.75 -11.42
C LEU A 323 8.74 3.18 -10.07
N SER A 324 7.67 2.50 -9.63
CA SER A 324 6.96 2.84 -8.39
C SER A 324 7.13 1.78 -7.30
N LYS A 325 6.82 2.17 -6.05
CA LYS A 325 6.80 1.22 -4.93
C LYS A 325 5.80 0.09 -5.21
N PRO A 326 6.11 -1.17 -4.83
CA PRO A 326 7.15 -1.57 -3.87
C PRO A 326 8.51 -1.94 -4.47
N PHE A 327 8.75 -1.72 -5.77
CA PHE A 327 10.05 -1.98 -6.38
C PHE A 327 11.12 -1.06 -5.76
N PRO A 328 12.34 -1.56 -5.46
CA PRO A 328 13.44 -0.74 -4.93
C PRO A 328 14.10 0.09 -6.05
N TYR A 329 13.40 1.10 -6.56
CA TYR A 329 13.80 1.81 -7.77
C TYR A 329 14.88 2.88 -7.57
N TYR A 330 15.32 3.17 -6.35
CA TYR A 330 16.31 4.22 -6.16
C TYR A 330 17.26 4.01 -4.99
N SER A 331 18.41 4.67 -5.09
CA SER A 331 19.35 4.88 -3.99
C SER A 331 19.76 6.34 -3.89
N ARG A 332 19.84 6.86 -2.66
CA ARG A 332 20.13 8.28 -2.43
C ARG A 332 21.58 8.57 -2.84
N ALA A 333 21.80 9.69 -3.52
CA ALA A 333 23.11 10.14 -3.95
C ALA A 333 23.56 11.35 -3.13
N LEU A 334 23.83 11.15 -1.83
CA LEU A 334 24.20 12.24 -0.92
C LEU A 334 25.47 12.98 -1.35
N PHE A 335 26.38 12.28 -2.02
CA PHE A 335 27.61 12.86 -2.57
C PHE A 335 27.34 14.06 -3.48
N LYS A 336 26.25 14.01 -4.27
CA LYS A 336 25.89 15.09 -5.19
C LYS A 336 25.39 16.32 -4.43
N ALA A 337 24.49 16.11 -3.47
CA ALA A 337 23.96 17.18 -2.63
C ALA A 337 25.05 17.86 -1.78
N LEU A 338 26.00 17.08 -1.25
CA LEU A 338 27.16 17.60 -0.50
C LEU A 338 28.11 18.41 -1.39
N LYS A 339 28.32 17.99 -2.66
CA LYS A 339 29.13 18.73 -3.63
C LYS A 339 28.50 20.08 -3.98
N GLU A 340 27.18 20.12 -4.18
CA GLU A 340 26.46 21.35 -4.55
C GLU A 340 26.26 22.31 -3.36
N HIS A 341 26.17 21.78 -2.13
CA HIS A 341 25.93 22.57 -0.92
C HIS A 341 26.93 22.24 0.20
N PRO A 342 28.23 22.56 0.06
CA PRO A 342 29.26 22.18 1.03
C PRO A 342 29.03 22.77 2.43
N GLY A 343 28.38 23.94 2.53
CA GLY A 343 28.04 24.59 3.80
C GLY A 343 26.92 23.92 4.60
N HIS A 344 26.19 22.97 4.00
CA HIS A 344 25.03 22.33 4.63
C HIS A 344 25.37 20.98 5.30
N GLY A 345 26.67 20.64 5.41
CA GLY A 345 27.15 19.35 5.92
C GLY A 345 26.58 18.94 7.29
N ILE A 346 26.32 19.91 8.19
CA ILE A 346 25.71 19.66 9.51
C ILE A 346 24.29 19.07 9.38
N PHE A 347 23.51 19.50 8.38
CA PHE A 347 22.16 19.00 8.14
C PHE A 347 22.15 17.59 7.53
N PHE A 348 23.25 17.18 6.89
CA PHE A 348 23.42 15.84 6.32
C PHE A 348 24.08 14.85 7.28
N PHE A 349 24.63 15.32 8.42
CA PHE A 349 25.32 14.46 9.40
C PHE A 349 24.45 13.28 9.89
N PRO A 350 23.17 13.46 10.26
CA PRO A 350 22.31 12.32 10.64
C PRO A 350 22.06 11.35 9.47
N LEU A 351 22.04 11.86 8.23
CA LEU A 351 21.80 11.06 7.02
C LEU A 351 23.03 10.23 6.63
N LYS A 352 24.24 10.70 6.89
CA LYS A 352 25.49 9.95 6.67
C LYS A 352 25.59 8.66 7.49
N LEU A 353 24.84 8.55 8.60
CA LEU A 353 24.78 7.31 9.39
C LEU A 353 24.04 6.17 8.67
N PHE A 354 23.20 6.51 7.68
CA PHE A 354 22.30 5.56 7.02
C PHE A 354 22.50 5.48 5.49
N PHE A 355 23.26 6.38 4.89
CA PHE A 355 23.43 6.49 3.44
C PHE A 355 24.87 6.84 3.09
N SER A 356 25.39 6.22 2.03
CA SER A 356 26.74 6.54 1.56
C SER A 356 26.85 7.96 0.98
N ASP A 357 27.96 8.62 1.26
CA ASP A 357 28.36 9.91 0.70
C ASP A 357 29.35 9.78 -0.47
N THR A 358 29.44 8.58 -1.07
CA THR A 358 30.27 8.31 -2.25
C THR A 358 29.42 7.77 -3.41
N PRO A 359 29.85 7.95 -4.68
CA PRO A 359 29.22 7.29 -5.82
C PRO A 359 29.18 5.78 -5.67
N GLN A 360 30.28 5.17 -5.21
CA GLN A 360 30.39 3.73 -5.01
C GLN A 360 29.35 3.22 -4.01
N GLY A 361 29.31 3.78 -2.80
CA GLY A 361 28.35 3.29 -1.81
C GLY A 361 26.89 3.58 -2.16
N SER A 362 26.61 4.61 -2.99
CA SER A 362 25.25 4.82 -3.53
C SER A 362 24.84 3.67 -4.46
N VAL A 363 25.78 3.15 -5.26
CA VAL A 363 25.59 1.98 -6.11
C VAL A 363 25.51 0.69 -5.28
N ASP A 364 26.36 0.51 -4.27
CA ASP A 364 26.29 -0.63 -3.34
C ASP A 364 24.91 -0.69 -2.69
N ASP A 365 24.42 0.43 -2.13
CA ASP A 365 23.09 0.52 -1.54
C ASP A 365 21.97 0.15 -2.53
N LEU A 366 22.12 0.54 -3.80
CA LEU A 366 21.16 0.19 -4.85
C LEU A 366 21.18 -1.33 -5.11
N ASN A 367 22.38 -1.89 -5.30
CA ASN A 367 22.61 -3.31 -5.55
C ASN A 367 22.04 -4.16 -4.40
N ASP A 368 22.33 -3.80 -3.16
CA ASP A 368 21.85 -4.49 -1.97
C ASP A 368 20.33 -4.43 -1.81
N LYS A 369 19.70 -3.29 -2.13
CA LYS A 369 18.23 -3.19 -2.12
C LYS A 369 17.59 -4.11 -3.14
N LEU A 370 18.19 -4.23 -4.34
CA LEU A 370 17.73 -5.13 -5.39
C LEU A 370 17.82 -6.59 -4.93
N TYR A 371 18.97 -7.03 -4.41
CA TYR A 371 19.14 -8.38 -3.86
C TYR A 371 18.20 -8.67 -2.69
N ARG A 372 18.10 -7.76 -1.70
CA ARG A 372 17.19 -7.94 -0.56
C ARG A 372 15.74 -8.10 -1.02
N TYR A 373 15.29 -7.28 -1.97
CA TYR A 373 13.93 -7.38 -2.49
C TYR A 373 13.71 -8.69 -3.25
N TRP A 374 14.69 -9.13 -4.04
CA TRP A 374 14.64 -10.38 -4.81
C TRP A 374 14.66 -11.63 -3.91
N HIS A 375 15.53 -11.69 -2.90
CA HIS A 375 15.63 -12.83 -1.98
C HIS A 375 14.38 -13.01 -1.12
N ARG A 376 13.82 -11.93 -0.57
CA ARG A 376 12.57 -11.95 0.22
C ARG A 376 11.33 -12.43 -0.56
N LYS A 377 11.48 -12.78 -1.84
CA LYS A 377 10.40 -13.32 -2.68
C LYS A 377 10.60 -14.78 -3.06
N LYS A 378 11.79 -15.34 -2.81
CA LYS A 378 12.06 -16.76 -3.01
C LYS A 378 11.69 -17.59 -1.78
N ASP A 379 11.74 -16.98 -0.60
CA ASP A 379 11.21 -17.50 0.67
C ASP A 379 9.72 -17.15 0.81
#